data_AF-A0A4S3JUL3-F1
#
_entry.id   AF-A0A4S3JUL3-F1
#
_cell.length_a   1.000
_cell.length_b   1.000
_cell.length_c   1.000
_cell.angle_alpha   90.00
_cell.angle_beta   90.00
_cell.angle_gamma   90.00
#
_symmetry.space_group_name_H-M   'P 1'
#
loop_
_entity.id
_entity.type
_entity.pdbx_description
1 polymer ?
#
loop_
_entity_poly.entity_id
_entity_poly.type
_entity_poly.pdbx_seq_one_letter_code
_entity_poly.pdbx_strand_id
1 'polypeptide(L)'
;MSQIQYLQGRPLRPGEDDAPHTSTSENDSSPSNPLQQQWDIWRSQRRAILHTVDVSPKFSAHAEKIVRGFRRGLYAGNVDFYVGHVENWIADQIQRRTPKPLLPLTLTSRTVEPFLTHAILDMPAANQRIPHVAPILKKDGILAVFMPSITQIGECVDLIRRQDLPFVMDKVVELGPGLSSGRQWDVRFAVKKSRADPSSWMETVDAGDSAVQPDLDSLAEDKNMGDIASAPAEEETSRDYKDSVLVCRPKVGNRIVGGGFVGIWRRIEGTRKR
;
A
#
# COMPACT_ATOMS: atom_id res chain seq x y z
N MET A 1 -22.51 2.83 -2.25
CA MET A 1 -23.03 1.47 -1.93
C MET A 1 -22.59 0.52 -3.04
N SER A 2 -22.44 -0.78 -2.78
CA SER A 2 -22.16 -1.75 -3.87
C SER A 2 -23.31 -1.73 -4.88
N GLN A 3 -23.01 -1.69 -6.17
CA GLN A 3 -24.01 -1.54 -7.24
C GLN A 3 -24.72 -2.85 -7.61
N ILE A 4 -24.40 -3.97 -6.94
CA ILE A 4 -24.86 -5.29 -7.35
C ILE A 4 -26.30 -5.54 -6.88
N GLN A 5 -27.19 -5.67 -7.87
CA GLN A 5 -28.56 -6.15 -7.73
C GLN A 5 -28.64 -7.67 -7.93
N TYR A 6 -29.73 -8.29 -7.47
CA TYR A 6 -30.03 -9.70 -7.67
C TYR A 6 -29.98 -10.08 -9.17
N LEU A 7 -29.38 -11.24 -9.47
CA LEU A 7 -29.16 -11.73 -10.83
C LEU A 7 -30.43 -12.40 -11.36
N GLN A 8 -31.16 -11.74 -12.25
CA GLN A 8 -32.19 -12.42 -13.06
C GLN A 8 -31.51 -13.37 -14.08
N GLY A 9 -31.96 -14.62 -14.16
CA GLY A 9 -31.54 -15.58 -15.20
C GLY A 9 -30.23 -16.34 -14.95
N ARG A 10 -29.80 -16.52 -13.69
CA ARG A 10 -28.65 -17.38 -13.37
C ARG A 10 -28.98 -18.84 -13.73
N PRO A 11 -28.11 -19.56 -14.48
CA PRO A 11 -28.26 -21.00 -14.66
C PRO A 11 -28.12 -21.70 -13.31
N LEU A 12 -29.18 -22.40 -12.89
CA LEU A 12 -29.24 -23.14 -11.64
C LEU A 12 -28.09 -24.16 -11.57
N ARG A 13 -27.47 -24.27 -10.40
CA ARG A 13 -26.56 -25.39 -10.11
C ARG A 13 -27.39 -26.69 -10.06
N PRO A 14 -26.84 -27.85 -10.47
CA PRO A 14 -27.50 -29.13 -10.18
C PRO A 14 -27.68 -29.26 -8.66
N GLY A 15 -28.92 -29.17 -8.17
CA GLY A 15 -29.27 -29.18 -6.75
C GLY A 15 -29.82 -27.86 -6.15
N GLU A 16 -30.01 -26.80 -6.94
CA GLU A 16 -30.85 -25.64 -6.54
C GLU A 16 -32.30 -25.91 -7.02
N ASP A 17 -33.17 -26.37 -6.11
CA ASP A 17 -34.61 -26.58 -6.39
C ASP A 17 -35.34 -25.24 -6.61
N ASP A 18 -36.38 -25.33 -7.45
CA ASP A 18 -37.00 -24.28 -8.26
C ASP A 18 -37.49 -22.99 -7.54
N ALA A 19 -37.27 -21.85 -8.20
CA ALA A 19 -38.14 -20.68 -8.08
C ALA A 19 -38.47 -20.14 -9.48
N PRO A 20 -39.75 -19.86 -9.78
CA PRO A 20 -40.20 -19.59 -11.15
C PRO A 20 -39.78 -18.20 -11.65
N HIS A 21 -39.36 -18.17 -12.92
CA HIS A 21 -39.04 -16.96 -13.66
C HIS A 21 -40.33 -16.21 -14.04
N THR A 22 -40.51 -14.99 -13.51
CA THR A 22 -41.49 -14.04 -14.04
C THR A 22 -40.76 -12.78 -14.49
N SER A 23 -40.80 -12.53 -15.80
CA SER A 23 -40.30 -11.34 -16.47
C SER A 23 -41.28 -10.18 -16.29
N THR A 24 -40.86 -9.09 -15.64
CA THR A 24 -41.56 -7.80 -15.77
C THR A 24 -40.60 -6.63 -15.63
N SER A 25 -40.68 -5.73 -16.60
CA SER A 25 -39.92 -4.50 -16.76
C SER A 25 -40.32 -3.40 -15.75
N GLU A 26 -39.33 -2.58 -15.42
CA GLU A 26 -39.33 -1.21 -14.85
C GLU A 26 -40.67 -0.58 -14.42
N ASN A 27 -40.83 -0.31 -13.11
CA ASN A 27 -40.97 1.06 -12.63
C ASN A 27 -40.77 1.21 -11.10
N ASP A 28 -40.42 2.43 -10.74
CA ASP A 28 -39.90 2.92 -9.46
C ASP A 28 -40.85 2.77 -8.25
N SER A 29 -40.25 2.65 -7.05
CA SER A 29 -40.87 2.72 -5.71
C SER A 29 -41.99 1.70 -5.35
N SER A 30 -41.63 0.49 -4.91
CA SER A 30 -42.54 -0.44 -4.21
C SER A 30 -41.76 -1.53 -3.44
N PRO A 31 -42.37 -2.26 -2.48
CA PRO A 31 -41.72 -2.79 -1.29
C PRO A 31 -40.65 -3.81 -1.65
N SER A 32 -39.49 -3.68 -1.00
CA SER A 32 -38.31 -4.55 -1.11
C SER A 32 -38.59 -5.95 -1.68
N ASN A 33 -38.20 -6.15 -2.94
CA ASN A 33 -38.33 -7.40 -3.67
C ASN A 33 -37.81 -8.57 -2.80
N PRO A 34 -38.62 -9.61 -2.50
CA PRO A 34 -38.22 -10.71 -1.61
C PRO A 34 -36.97 -11.45 -2.11
N LEU A 35 -36.77 -11.55 -3.43
CA LEU A 35 -35.55 -12.12 -4.01
C LEU A 35 -34.31 -11.26 -3.71
N GLN A 36 -34.47 -9.94 -3.74
CA GLN A 36 -33.40 -9.01 -3.38
C GLN A 36 -33.07 -9.09 -1.89
N GLN A 37 -34.07 -9.22 -1.02
CA GLN A 37 -33.84 -9.42 0.42
C GLN A 37 -33.10 -10.73 0.71
N GLN A 38 -33.53 -11.84 0.08
CA GLN A 38 -32.88 -13.14 0.26
C GLN A 38 -31.43 -13.12 -0.25
N TRP A 39 -31.19 -12.41 -1.35
CA TRP A 39 -29.85 -12.16 -1.86
C TRP A 39 -29.00 -11.32 -0.91
N ASP A 40 -29.56 -10.30 -0.29
CA ASP A 40 -28.88 -9.44 0.67
C ASP A 40 -28.51 -10.20 1.95
N ILE A 41 -29.42 -11.05 2.43
CA ILE A 41 -29.17 -11.98 3.54
C ILE A 41 -28.01 -12.90 3.19
N TRP A 42 -28.04 -13.55 2.03
CA TRP A 42 -26.95 -14.42 1.59
C TRP A 42 -25.63 -13.65 1.45
N ARG A 43 -25.65 -12.45 0.86
CA ARG A 43 -24.46 -11.60 0.70
C ARG A 43 -23.84 -11.21 2.04
N SER A 44 -24.66 -11.01 3.08
CA SER A 44 -24.19 -10.66 4.42
C SER A 44 -23.42 -11.79 5.12
N GLN A 45 -23.64 -13.04 4.71
CA GLN A 45 -23.02 -14.24 5.28
C GLN A 45 -21.70 -14.64 4.59
N ARG A 46 -21.32 -13.94 3.50
CA ARG A 46 -20.11 -14.23 2.73
C ARG A 46 -18.85 -13.99 3.56
N ARG A 47 -17.87 -14.88 3.42
CA ARG A 47 -16.60 -14.83 4.16
C ARG A 47 -15.41 -14.35 3.33
N ALA A 48 -15.43 -14.61 2.03
CA ALA A 48 -14.42 -14.14 1.08
C ALA A 48 -15.10 -13.19 0.10
N ILE A 49 -14.78 -11.90 0.23
CA ILE A 49 -15.36 -10.82 -0.57
C ILE A 49 -14.21 -10.06 -1.22
N LEU A 50 -14.30 -9.86 -2.54
CA LEU A 50 -13.41 -8.99 -3.29
C LEU A 50 -14.11 -7.64 -3.47
N HIS A 51 -13.57 -6.58 -2.88
CA HIS A 51 -14.01 -5.22 -3.16
C HIS A 51 -13.16 -4.65 -4.29
N THR A 52 -13.78 -4.30 -5.41
CA THR A 52 -13.10 -3.69 -6.56
C THR A 52 -13.63 -2.28 -6.81
N VAL A 53 -12.72 -1.32 -6.95
CA VAL A 53 -13.04 0.10 -7.11
C VAL A 53 -12.44 0.59 -8.42
N ASP A 54 -13.26 1.18 -9.28
CA ASP A 54 -12.82 1.77 -10.55
C ASP A 54 -13.35 3.20 -10.65
N VAL A 55 -12.53 4.14 -11.14
CA VAL A 55 -12.94 5.54 -11.32
C VAL A 55 -13.95 5.71 -12.46
N SER A 56 -13.94 4.79 -13.43
CA SER A 56 -14.77 4.81 -14.63
C SER A 56 -16.02 3.94 -14.45
N PRO A 57 -17.23 4.53 -14.47
CA PRO A 57 -18.46 3.75 -14.47
C PRO A 57 -18.53 2.73 -15.60
N LYS A 58 -17.99 3.11 -16.78
CA LYS A 58 -17.97 2.25 -17.98
C LYS A 58 -17.10 1.01 -17.77
N PHE A 59 -15.90 1.16 -17.23
CA PHE A 59 -15.00 0.03 -17.00
C PHE A 59 -15.49 -0.86 -15.86
N SER A 60 -16.03 -0.27 -14.79
CA SER A 60 -16.68 -1.02 -13.71
C SER A 60 -17.84 -1.89 -14.22
N ALA A 61 -18.77 -1.31 -15.00
CA ALA A 61 -19.90 -2.04 -15.57
C ALA A 61 -19.45 -3.14 -16.54
N HIS A 62 -18.40 -2.90 -17.32
CA HIS A 62 -17.83 -3.90 -18.21
C HIS A 62 -17.18 -5.06 -17.43
N ALA A 63 -16.39 -4.76 -16.39
CA ALA A 63 -15.78 -5.74 -15.51
C ALA A 63 -16.84 -6.60 -14.81
N GLU A 64 -17.93 -5.97 -14.35
CA GLU A 64 -19.07 -6.67 -13.77
C GLU A 64 -19.70 -7.64 -14.78
N LYS A 65 -19.92 -7.21 -16.03
CA LYS A 65 -20.43 -8.09 -17.09
C LYS A 65 -19.51 -9.31 -17.33
N ILE A 66 -18.19 -9.10 -17.32
CA ILE A 66 -17.22 -10.19 -17.46
C ILE A 66 -17.33 -11.17 -16.29
N VAL A 67 -17.32 -10.68 -15.04
CA VAL A 67 -17.41 -11.54 -13.84
C VAL A 67 -18.74 -12.30 -13.80
N ARG A 68 -19.83 -11.67 -14.21
CA ARG A 68 -21.14 -12.32 -14.36
C ARG A 68 -21.14 -13.41 -15.44
N GLY A 69 -20.45 -13.20 -16.56
CA GLY A 69 -20.34 -14.18 -17.64
C GLY A 69 -19.35 -15.32 -17.36
N PHE A 70 -18.34 -15.08 -16.53
CA PHE A 70 -17.27 -16.05 -16.28
C PHE A 70 -17.80 -17.28 -15.53
N ARG A 71 -17.64 -18.46 -16.14
CA ARG A 71 -18.04 -19.77 -15.59
C ARG A 71 -19.44 -19.72 -14.96
N ARG A 72 -20.42 -19.17 -15.70
CA ARG A 72 -21.83 -19.03 -15.26
C ARG A 72 -22.00 -18.20 -13.98
N GLY A 73 -21.20 -17.13 -13.85
CA GLY A 73 -21.27 -16.22 -12.70
C GLY A 73 -20.75 -16.82 -11.41
N LEU A 74 -19.78 -17.75 -11.50
CA LEU A 74 -19.21 -18.46 -10.35
C LEU A 74 -18.80 -17.50 -9.21
N TYR A 75 -18.27 -16.32 -9.57
CA TYR A 75 -17.77 -15.31 -8.63
C TYR A 75 -18.65 -14.06 -8.54
N ALA A 76 -19.74 -13.96 -9.31
CA ALA A 76 -20.57 -12.75 -9.35
C ALA A 76 -21.15 -12.38 -7.97
N GLY A 77 -21.41 -13.39 -7.14
CA GLY A 77 -21.85 -13.20 -5.77
C GLY A 77 -20.74 -12.87 -4.77
N ASN A 78 -19.44 -12.93 -5.13
CA ASN A 78 -18.30 -12.72 -4.22
C ASN A 78 -17.49 -11.46 -4.50
N VAL A 79 -17.75 -10.78 -5.61
CA VAL A 79 -17.09 -9.52 -5.98
C VAL A 79 -18.09 -8.41 -5.77
N ASP A 80 -17.72 -7.33 -5.08
CA ASP A 80 -18.51 -6.12 -4.91
C ASP A 80 -17.87 -4.98 -5.73
N PHE A 81 -18.62 -4.44 -6.70
CA PHE A 81 -18.16 -3.34 -7.56
C PHE A 81 -18.52 -1.97 -6.98
N TYR A 82 -17.56 -1.05 -7.01
CA TYR A 82 -17.71 0.34 -6.61
C TYR A 82 -17.15 1.26 -7.68
N VAL A 83 -17.82 2.39 -7.88
CA VAL A 83 -17.40 3.43 -8.83
C VAL A 83 -16.97 4.67 -8.07
N GLY A 84 -15.78 5.18 -8.36
CA GLY A 84 -15.24 6.40 -7.78
C GLY A 84 -13.78 6.28 -7.40
N HIS A 85 -13.29 7.28 -6.68
CA HIS A 85 -11.92 7.30 -6.17
C HIS A 85 -11.75 6.36 -4.98
N VAL A 86 -10.64 5.63 -4.95
CA VAL A 86 -10.37 4.63 -3.90
C VAL A 86 -10.27 5.26 -2.51
N GLU A 87 -9.70 6.46 -2.39
CA GLU A 87 -9.62 7.21 -1.15
C GLU A 87 -11.00 7.52 -0.55
N ASN A 88 -11.97 7.85 -1.40
CA ASN A 88 -13.35 8.13 -0.98
C ASN A 88 -14.02 6.84 -0.52
N TRP A 89 -13.83 5.75 -1.26
CA TRP A 89 -14.33 4.45 -0.86
C TRP A 89 -13.74 4.00 0.48
N ILE A 90 -12.43 4.17 0.70
CA ILE A 90 -11.76 3.86 1.96
C ILE A 90 -12.37 4.72 3.09
N ALA A 91 -12.48 6.04 2.90
CA ALA A 91 -13.06 6.95 3.89
C ALA A 91 -14.49 6.53 4.28
N ASP A 92 -15.32 6.20 3.29
CA ASP A 92 -16.68 5.67 3.50
C ASP A 92 -16.66 4.37 4.30
N GLN A 93 -15.74 3.44 3.97
CA GLN A 93 -15.64 2.16 4.68
C GLN A 93 -15.21 2.34 6.13
N ILE A 94 -14.29 3.28 6.39
CA ILE A 94 -13.85 3.68 7.73
C ILE A 94 -15.04 4.24 8.50
N GLN A 95 -15.72 5.25 7.96
CA GLN A 95 -16.86 5.89 8.63
C GLN A 95 -17.97 4.90 9.01
N ARG A 96 -18.25 3.93 8.13
CA ARG A 96 -19.29 2.90 8.36
C ARG A 96 -18.90 1.87 9.42
N ARG A 97 -17.60 1.59 9.57
CA ARG A 97 -17.08 0.55 10.49
C ARG A 97 -16.58 1.11 11.81
N THR A 98 -16.31 2.42 11.89
CA THR A 98 -15.96 3.06 13.15
C THR A 98 -17.17 3.01 14.08
N PRO A 99 -17.07 2.36 15.25
CA PRO A 99 -18.17 2.30 16.19
C PRO A 99 -18.51 3.71 16.68
N LYS A 100 -19.80 4.05 16.69
CA LYS A 100 -20.29 5.28 17.31
C LYS A 100 -20.24 5.11 18.83
N PRO A 101 -19.64 6.03 19.59
CA PRO A 101 -19.60 5.91 21.04
C PRO A 101 -21.03 5.97 21.59
N LEU A 102 -21.43 4.93 22.32
CA LEU A 102 -22.72 4.89 23.02
C LEU A 102 -22.69 5.70 24.33
N LEU A 103 -21.49 6.02 24.86
CA LEU A 103 -21.31 6.82 26.08
C LEU A 103 -20.08 7.74 25.97
N PRO A 104 -20.14 9.00 26.47
CA PRO A 104 -19.07 10.00 26.36
C PRO A 104 -17.82 9.72 27.23
N LEU A 105 -17.80 8.64 28.03
CA LEU A 105 -16.79 8.39 29.07
C LEU A 105 -15.75 7.31 28.72
N THR A 106 -15.77 6.74 27.51
CA THR A 106 -14.77 5.75 27.10
C THR A 106 -13.72 6.37 26.17
N LEU A 107 -12.50 6.51 26.68
CA LEU A 107 -11.29 6.97 25.98
C LEU A 107 -10.72 5.92 25.01
N THR A 108 -11.53 4.96 24.55
CA THR A 108 -11.09 3.96 23.59
C THR A 108 -10.81 4.62 22.24
N SER A 109 -9.62 4.36 21.69
CA SER A 109 -9.17 4.86 20.41
C SER A 109 -10.28 4.80 19.34
N ARG A 110 -10.64 5.94 18.76
CA ARG A 110 -11.66 6.10 17.69
C ARG A 110 -11.17 5.55 16.33
N THR A 111 -10.32 4.54 16.36
CA THR A 111 -9.68 3.96 15.18
C THR A 111 -10.52 2.82 14.66
N VAL A 112 -10.76 2.82 13.35
CA VAL A 112 -11.39 1.70 12.65
C VAL A 112 -10.59 0.41 12.89
N GLU A 113 -11.30 -0.70 13.12
CA GLU A 113 -10.67 -2.01 13.11
C GLU A 113 -10.29 -2.37 11.66
N PRO A 114 -9.02 -2.74 11.39
CA PRO A 114 -8.61 -3.14 10.05
C PRO A 114 -9.40 -4.36 9.57
N PHE A 115 -9.92 -4.31 8.34
CA PHE A 115 -10.85 -5.32 7.83
C PHE A 115 -10.36 -6.03 6.56
N LEU A 116 -9.42 -5.46 5.81
CA LEU A 116 -8.88 -6.09 4.60
C LEU A 116 -7.76 -7.08 4.94
N THR A 117 -7.74 -8.26 4.34
CA THR A 117 -6.60 -9.19 4.46
C THR A 117 -5.55 -8.93 3.37
N HIS A 118 -5.99 -8.44 2.21
CA HIS A 118 -5.15 -8.15 1.06
C HIS A 118 -5.60 -6.84 0.42
N ALA A 119 -4.65 -6.11 -0.16
CA ALA A 119 -4.89 -4.95 -1.00
C ALA A 119 -4.00 -5.06 -2.24
N ILE A 120 -4.59 -4.84 -3.42
CA ILE A 120 -3.88 -4.84 -4.70
C ILE A 120 -4.14 -3.48 -5.33
N LEU A 121 -3.08 -2.74 -5.62
CA LEU A 121 -3.13 -1.42 -6.25
C LEU A 121 -2.55 -1.53 -7.66
N ASP A 122 -3.44 -1.48 -8.65
CA ASP A 122 -3.09 -1.42 -10.07
C ASP A 122 -3.73 -0.16 -10.66
N MET A 123 -3.07 0.97 -10.41
CA MET A 123 -3.54 2.27 -10.84
C MET A 123 -2.37 3.26 -10.97
N PRO A 124 -2.52 4.34 -11.75
CA PRO A 124 -1.53 5.41 -11.78
C PRO A 124 -1.30 5.98 -10.38
N ALA A 125 -0.05 6.33 -10.08
CA ALA A 125 0.35 6.91 -8.79
C ALA A 125 -0.12 6.11 -7.57
N ALA A 126 -0.11 4.77 -7.65
CA ALA A 126 -0.56 3.89 -6.57
C ALA A 126 0.20 4.11 -5.24
N ASN A 127 1.42 4.64 -5.28
CA ASN A 127 2.18 5.07 -4.09
C ASN A 127 1.38 6.05 -3.21
N GLN A 128 0.61 6.95 -3.82
CA GLN A 128 -0.23 7.91 -3.11
C GLN A 128 -1.43 7.27 -2.39
N ARG A 129 -1.73 6.00 -2.65
CA ARG A 129 -2.83 5.26 -2.01
C ARG A 129 -2.37 4.38 -0.85
N ILE A 130 -1.08 4.08 -0.78
CA ILE A 130 -0.47 3.28 0.29
C ILE A 130 -0.83 3.82 1.70
N PRO A 131 -0.75 5.14 1.99
CA PRO A 131 -1.09 5.65 3.32
C PRO A 131 -2.56 5.42 3.69
N HIS A 132 -3.47 5.49 2.73
CA HIS A 132 -4.90 5.25 2.96
C HIS A 132 -5.21 3.77 3.24
N VAL A 133 -4.42 2.85 2.67
CA VAL A 133 -4.58 1.40 2.89
C VAL A 133 -4.03 0.96 4.25
N ALA A 134 -2.94 1.59 4.72
CA ALA A 134 -2.26 1.25 5.97
C ALA A 134 -3.20 1.06 7.20
N PRO A 135 -4.19 1.94 7.48
CA PRO A 135 -5.08 1.77 8.63
C PRO A 135 -6.13 0.66 8.46
N ILE A 136 -6.50 0.29 7.24
CA ILE A 136 -7.62 -0.64 6.97
C ILE A 136 -7.19 -2.07 6.64
N LEU A 137 -5.90 -2.29 6.37
CA LEU A 137 -5.33 -3.62 6.12
C LEU A 137 -4.99 -4.31 7.44
N LYS A 138 -5.31 -5.59 7.61
CA LYS A 138 -5.04 -6.36 8.85
C LYS A 138 -3.55 -6.59 9.06
N LYS A 139 -3.17 -6.89 10.31
CA LYS A 139 -1.83 -7.41 10.62
C LYS A 139 -1.53 -8.62 9.72
N ASP A 140 -0.29 -8.71 9.26
CA ASP A 140 0.18 -9.72 8.31
C ASP A 140 -0.52 -9.70 6.95
N GLY A 141 -1.39 -8.71 6.73
CA GLY A 141 -2.07 -8.48 5.47
C GLY A 141 -1.07 -8.08 4.39
N ILE A 142 -1.40 -8.46 3.16
CA ILE A 142 -0.51 -8.26 2.01
C ILE A 142 -0.96 -7.03 1.22
N LEU A 143 -0.02 -6.14 0.96
CA LEU A 143 -0.16 -5.05 -0.01
C LEU A 143 0.67 -5.41 -1.25
N ALA A 144 0.02 -5.55 -2.40
CA ALA A 144 0.66 -5.65 -3.70
C ALA A 144 0.45 -4.34 -4.46
N VAL A 145 1.52 -3.75 -5.00
CA VAL A 145 1.44 -2.53 -5.82
C VAL A 145 2.10 -2.80 -7.16
N PHE A 146 1.34 -2.64 -8.24
CA PHE A 146 1.86 -2.66 -9.59
C PHE A 146 2.35 -1.26 -9.98
N MET A 147 3.54 -1.19 -10.57
CA MET A 147 4.11 0.03 -11.14
C MET A 147 4.79 -0.29 -12.48
N PRO A 148 4.69 0.59 -13.50
CA PRO A 148 5.33 0.33 -14.78
C PRO A 148 6.86 0.36 -14.75
N SER A 149 7.49 1.03 -13.77
CA SER A 149 8.95 1.13 -13.63
C SER A 149 9.45 0.72 -12.23
N ILE A 150 10.67 0.17 -12.17
CA ILE A 150 11.37 -0.13 -10.93
C ILE A 150 11.62 1.14 -10.08
N THR A 151 11.81 2.29 -10.71
CA THR A 151 12.01 3.56 -10.00
C THR A 151 10.76 3.96 -9.23
N GLN A 152 9.57 3.69 -9.77
CA GLN A 152 8.30 3.95 -9.10
C GLN A 152 8.01 2.97 -7.95
N ILE A 153 8.52 1.73 -8.03
CA ILE A 153 8.58 0.87 -6.84
C ILE A 153 9.47 1.53 -5.79
N GLY A 154 10.63 2.08 -6.19
CA GLY A 154 11.50 2.88 -5.34
C GLY A 154 10.78 4.03 -4.62
N GLU A 155 9.94 4.78 -5.32
CA GLU A 155 9.09 5.84 -4.75
C GLU A 155 8.11 5.29 -3.69
N CYS A 156 7.58 4.08 -3.88
CA CYS A 156 6.75 3.43 -2.85
C CYS A 156 7.57 3.12 -1.58
N VAL A 157 8.80 2.63 -1.73
CA VAL A 157 9.70 2.33 -0.60
C VAL A 157 10.05 3.59 0.16
N ASP A 158 10.41 4.63 -0.58
CA ASP A 158 10.75 5.94 -0.05
C ASP A 158 9.57 6.54 0.72
N LEU A 159 8.35 6.52 0.15
CA LEU A 159 7.14 6.98 0.82
C LEU A 159 6.85 6.21 2.10
N ILE A 160 6.93 4.87 2.07
CA ILE A 160 6.71 4.01 3.24
C ILE A 160 7.71 4.35 4.34
N ARG A 161 9.00 4.53 3.99
CA ARG A 161 10.05 4.91 4.94
C ARG A 161 9.81 6.29 5.53
N ARG A 162 9.57 7.30 4.69
CA ARG A 162 9.40 8.71 5.10
C ARG A 162 8.19 8.94 6.00
N GLN A 163 7.11 8.20 5.77
CA GLN A 163 5.88 8.32 6.57
C GLN A 163 5.80 7.30 7.71
N ASP A 164 6.87 6.54 7.96
CA ASP A 164 6.93 5.47 8.95
C ASP A 164 5.71 4.53 8.88
N LEU A 165 5.33 4.14 7.66
CA LEU A 165 4.18 3.27 7.45
C LEU A 165 4.51 1.84 7.89
N PRO A 166 3.54 1.09 8.45
CA PRO A 166 3.77 -0.22 9.04
C PRO A 166 3.87 -1.33 7.98
N PHE A 167 4.75 -1.17 7.00
CA PHE A 167 4.94 -2.08 5.88
C PHE A 167 6.40 -2.53 5.78
N VAL A 168 6.59 -3.84 5.71
CA VAL A 168 7.88 -4.46 5.41
C VAL A 168 7.82 -5.02 4.00
N MET A 169 8.81 -4.69 3.17
CA MET A 169 8.89 -5.25 1.82
C MET A 169 9.26 -6.73 1.87
N ASP A 170 8.40 -7.58 1.33
CA ASP A 170 8.66 -9.02 1.18
C ASP A 170 9.50 -9.29 -0.08
N LYS A 171 9.08 -8.74 -1.23
CA LYS A 171 9.78 -8.91 -2.51
C LYS A 171 9.35 -7.89 -3.55
N VAL A 172 10.22 -7.66 -4.53
CA VAL A 172 9.92 -6.96 -5.78
C VAL A 172 10.14 -7.90 -6.94
N VAL A 173 9.17 -7.96 -7.85
CA VAL A 173 9.18 -8.85 -9.01
C VAL A 173 8.89 -8.05 -10.28
N GLU A 174 9.76 -8.17 -11.27
CA GLU A 174 9.51 -7.76 -12.65
C GLU A 174 8.71 -8.85 -13.35
N LEU A 175 7.55 -8.46 -13.89
CA LEU A 175 6.67 -9.36 -14.62
C LEU A 175 7.21 -9.54 -16.04
N GLY A 176 7.35 -10.80 -16.47
CA GLY A 176 7.68 -11.13 -17.85
C GLY A 176 6.46 -11.57 -18.65
N PRO A 177 6.63 -11.80 -19.97
CA PRO A 177 5.55 -12.31 -20.80
C PRO A 177 5.07 -13.69 -20.32
N GLY A 178 3.75 -13.87 -20.27
CA GLY A 178 3.10 -15.14 -19.89
C GLY A 178 3.10 -15.43 -18.39
N LEU A 179 2.80 -16.69 -18.02
CA LEU A 179 2.78 -17.20 -16.63
C LEU A 179 4.20 -17.45 -16.08
N SER A 180 5.14 -16.54 -16.32
CA SER A 180 6.49 -16.65 -15.77
C SER A 180 6.51 -16.28 -14.29
N SER A 181 7.45 -16.83 -13.51
CA SER A 181 7.66 -16.45 -12.11
C SER A 181 8.20 -15.02 -11.93
N GLY A 182 8.45 -14.30 -13.03
CA GLY A 182 9.11 -13.00 -13.05
C GLY A 182 10.57 -13.04 -12.61
N ARG A 183 11.23 -11.88 -12.61
CA ARG A 183 12.60 -11.68 -12.11
C ARG A 183 12.54 -10.92 -10.80
N GLN A 184 13.24 -11.41 -9.77
CA GLN A 184 13.29 -10.70 -8.49
C GLN A 184 14.26 -9.52 -8.54
N TRP A 185 13.96 -8.48 -7.76
CA TRP A 185 14.79 -7.29 -7.60
C TRP A 185 15.11 -7.03 -6.11
N ASP A 186 16.32 -6.57 -5.83
CA ASP A 186 16.73 -5.97 -4.57
C ASP A 186 16.46 -4.46 -4.65
N VAL A 187 15.48 -3.98 -3.89
CA VAL A 187 15.12 -2.56 -3.81
C VAL A 187 15.22 -2.12 -2.35
N ARG A 188 16.23 -1.30 -2.04
CA ARG A 188 16.48 -0.86 -0.66
C ARG A 188 17.28 0.43 -0.60
N PHE A 189 17.18 1.14 0.52
CA PHE A 189 18.12 2.19 0.85
C PHE A 189 19.45 1.59 1.34
N ALA A 190 20.56 2.17 0.88
CA ALA A 190 21.90 1.84 1.35
C ALA A 190 22.61 3.13 1.79
N VAL A 191 23.27 3.06 2.95
CA VAL A 191 24.06 4.18 3.48
C VAL A 191 25.36 4.29 2.69
N LYS A 192 25.71 5.50 2.25
CA LYS A 192 27.03 5.78 1.67
C LYS A 192 28.08 5.65 2.77
N LYS A 193 29.01 4.70 2.64
CA LYS A 193 30.22 4.70 3.46
C LYS A 193 31.20 5.74 2.88
N SER A 194 31.58 6.71 3.70
CA SER A 194 32.44 7.87 3.36
C SER A 194 33.79 7.53 2.71
N ARG A 195 34.28 6.29 2.80
CA ARG A 195 35.58 5.86 2.22
C ARG A 195 35.62 5.83 0.68
N ALA A 196 34.51 6.13 0.01
CA ALA A 196 34.43 6.20 -1.45
C ALA A 196 34.26 7.64 -1.97
N ASP A 197 34.46 8.65 -1.13
CA ASP A 197 34.47 10.04 -1.57
C ASP A 197 35.83 10.32 -2.25
N PRO A 198 35.90 10.75 -3.51
CA PRO A 198 37.17 11.05 -4.20
C PRO A 198 38.01 12.12 -3.49
N SER A 199 37.40 12.94 -2.63
CA SER A 199 38.08 13.88 -1.74
C SER A 199 39.04 13.18 -0.77
N SER A 200 38.73 11.96 -0.33
CA SER A 200 39.59 11.16 0.56
C SER A 200 40.82 10.54 -0.13
N TRP A 201 40.90 10.61 -1.47
CA TRP A 201 42.04 10.15 -2.25
C TRP A 201 43.06 11.27 -2.50
N MET A 202 42.70 12.52 -2.17
CA MET A 202 43.57 13.70 -2.33
C MET A 202 44.42 14.00 -1.09
N GLU A 203 44.13 13.42 0.07
CA GLU A 203 44.94 13.57 1.29
C GLU A 203 45.91 12.39 1.51
N THR A 204 46.81 12.15 0.55
CA THR A 204 48.13 11.57 0.85
C THR A 204 49.07 11.89 -0.32
N VAL A 205 49.49 13.16 -0.42
CA VAL A 205 50.81 13.47 -0.99
C VAL A 205 51.66 13.99 0.15
N ASP A 206 52.62 13.15 0.47
CA ASP A 206 53.67 13.25 1.47
C ASP A 206 54.44 14.59 1.34
N ALA A 207 54.47 15.37 2.42
CA ALA A 207 55.53 16.34 2.68
C ALA A 207 56.15 15.93 4.01
N GLY A 208 57.13 15.03 3.91
CA GLY A 208 57.97 14.64 5.01
C GLY A 208 58.73 15.83 5.60
N ASP A 209 58.87 15.75 6.93
CA ASP A 209 60.02 16.16 7.73
C ASP A 209 60.40 17.65 7.75
N SER A 210 59.97 18.34 8.82
CA SER A 210 60.89 19.11 9.67
C SER A 210 60.18 19.54 10.96
N ALA A 211 60.73 19.07 12.07
CA ALA A 211 60.53 19.64 13.40
C ALA A 211 60.85 21.14 13.40
N VAL A 212 60.06 21.95 14.12
CA VAL A 212 60.47 23.09 14.97
C VAL A 212 59.19 23.63 15.65
N GLN A 213 59.13 23.55 16.98
CA GLN A 213 58.30 24.44 17.82
C GLN A 213 58.89 25.85 17.76
N PRO A 214 58.07 26.91 17.88
CA PRO A 214 58.11 27.59 19.18
C PRO A 214 56.74 28.06 19.69
N ASP A 215 56.66 28.09 21.02
CA ASP A 215 55.71 28.84 21.82
C ASP A 215 55.72 30.34 21.47
N LEU A 216 54.55 30.97 21.44
CA LEU A 216 54.40 32.35 21.92
C LEU A 216 52.94 32.69 22.24
N ASP A 217 52.73 32.95 23.53
CA ASP A 217 51.56 33.58 24.14
C ASP A 217 51.19 34.92 23.49
N SER A 218 49.89 35.16 23.29
CA SER A 218 49.32 36.50 23.47
C SER A 218 47.83 36.44 23.80
N LEU A 219 47.51 37.14 24.88
CA LEU A 219 46.28 37.19 25.66
C LEU A 219 45.13 38.01 25.04
N ALA A 220 43.93 37.77 25.59
CA ALA A 220 42.73 38.63 25.77
C ALA A 220 41.47 38.09 25.06
N GLU A 221 40.55 37.41 25.78
CA GLU A 221 39.37 37.97 26.50
C GLU A 221 38.32 38.56 25.53
N ASP A 222 37.02 38.22 25.49
CA ASP A 222 36.08 37.91 26.57
C ASP A 222 34.68 37.50 25.99
N LYS A 223 33.84 36.87 26.84
CA LYS A 223 32.36 36.66 26.76
C LYS A 223 31.86 35.58 25.76
N ASN A 224 30.98 34.63 26.09
CA ASN A 224 29.89 34.65 27.06
C ASN A 224 29.32 33.22 27.25
N MET A 225 28.66 33.03 28.39
CA MET A 225 28.00 31.86 28.94
C MET A 225 26.71 31.49 28.20
N GLY A 226 26.39 30.19 28.09
CA GLY A 226 25.10 29.74 27.55
C GLY A 226 24.99 28.25 27.28
N ASP A 227 25.22 27.44 28.32
CA ASP A 227 24.98 26.00 28.33
C ASP A 227 23.47 25.74 28.19
N ILE A 228 23.03 25.29 27.01
CA ILE A 228 21.71 24.67 26.81
C ILE A 228 21.95 23.38 26.04
N ALA A 229 21.76 22.28 26.76
CA ALA A 229 21.81 20.92 26.27
C ALA A 229 20.87 20.73 25.05
N SER A 230 21.46 20.71 23.86
CA SER A 230 20.78 20.27 22.64
C SER A 230 20.68 18.73 22.67
N ALA A 231 19.44 18.27 22.77
CA ALA A 231 19.07 16.86 22.69
C ALA A 231 19.61 16.21 21.38
N PRO A 232 20.30 15.06 21.44
CA PRO A 232 20.89 14.44 20.24
C PRO A 232 19.92 13.57 19.42
N ALA A 233 18.61 13.60 19.68
CA ALA A 233 17.68 12.61 19.12
C ALA A 233 17.12 12.94 17.71
N GLU A 234 17.12 14.21 17.28
CA GLU A 234 16.49 14.61 16.01
C GLU A 234 17.48 14.73 14.84
N GLU A 235 18.78 14.93 15.12
CA GLU A 235 19.79 15.08 14.07
C GLU A 235 20.23 13.75 13.45
N GLU A 236 20.20 12.63 14.19
CA GLU A 236 20.68 11.35 13.66
C GLU A 236 19.76 10.75 12.60
N THR A 237 18.43 10.85 12.79
CA THR A 237 17.47 10.34 11.80
C THR A 237 17.55 11.13 10.50
N SER A 238 17.68 12.46 10.56
CA SER A 238 17.73 13.34 9.39
C SER A 238 19.04 13.22 8.59
N ARG A 239 20.17 12.93 9.24
CA ARG A 239 21.46 12.62 8.57
C ARG A 239 21.40 11.30 7.80
N ASP A 240 20.80 10.25 8.39
CA ASP A 240 20.67 8.93 7.75
C ASP A 240 19.76 8.94 6.50
N TYR A 241 18.83 9.90 6.39
CA TYR A 241 18.08 10.13 5.15
C TYR A 241 18.95 10.79 4.06
N LYS A 242 19.75 11.81 4.41
CA LYS A 242 20.56 12.59 3.44
C LYS A 242 21.67 11.77 2.80
N ASP A 243 22.26 10.82 3.55
CA ASP A 243 23.37 9.99 3.08
C ASP A 243 22.94 8.63 2.51
N SER A 244 21.62 8.38 2.42
CA SER A 244 21.09 7.13 1.87
C SER A 244 20.84 7.22 0.36
N VAL A 245 21.24 6.18 -0.38
CA VAL A 245 20.97 6.02 -1.81
C VAL A 245 19.99 4.87 -2.01
N LEU A 246 19.01 5.06 -2.89
CA LEU A 246 18.14 3.99 -3.33
C LEU A 246 18.89 3.06 -4.29
N VAL A 247 19.03 1.80 -3.90
CA VAL A 247 19.59 0.73 -4.72
C VAL A 247 18.45 -0.06 -5.34
N CYS A 248 18.44 -0.17 -6.67
CA CYS A 248 17.53 -1.02 -7.44
C CYS A 248 18.36 -1.99 -8.29
N ARG A 249 18.64 -3.19 -7.76
CA ARG A 249 19.49 -4.17 -8.44
C ARG A 249 18.67 -5.41 -8.80
N PRO A 250 18.67 -5.85 -10.07
CA PRO A 250 18.01 -7.08 -10.42
C PRO A 250 18.79 -8.27 -9.84
N LYS A 251 18.10 -9.26 -9.29
CA LYS A 251 18.72 -10.52 -8.89
C LYS A 251 19.09 -11.35 -10.12
N VAL A 252 19.96 -12.35 -9.93
CA VAL A 252 20.35 -13.30 -10.97
C VAL A 252 19.11 -13.95 -11.60
N GLY A 253 19.09 -14.03 -12.92
CA GLY A 253 17.96 -14.54 -13.69
C GLY A 253 18.02 -14.13 -15.15
N ASN A 254 17.20 -14.78 -15.96
CA ASN A 254 17.11 -14.52 -17.40
C ASN A 254 16.63 -13.08 -17.66
N ARG A 255 17.07 -12.52 -18.80
CA ARG A 255 16.58 -11.23 -19.27
C ARG A 255 15.08 -11.34 -19.56
N ILE A 256 14.30 -10.47 -18.93
CA ILE A 256 12.89 -10.30 -19.21
C ILE A 256 12.73 -9.17 -20.23
N VAL A 257 11.79 -9.32 -21.17
CA VAL A 257 11.49 -8.32 -22.21
C VAL A 257 10.04 -7.92 -22.07
N GLY A 258 9.81 -6.66 -21.71
CA GLY A 258 8.48 -6.08 -21.56
C GLY A 258 7.76 -6.54 -20.29
N GLY A 259 7.10 -5.58 -19.62
CA GLY A 259 6.32 -5.80 -18.41
C GLY A 259 6.40 -4.63 -17.44
N GLY A 260 5.71 -4.77 -16.31
CA GLY A 260 5.83 -3.86 -15.16
C GLY A 260 6.36 -4.59 -13.94
N PHE A 261 6.42 -3.88 -12.82
CA PHE A 261 6.96 -4.36 -11.56
C PHE A 261 5.86 -4.47 -10.52
N VAL A 262 5.94 -5.48 -9.67
CA VAL A 262 5.07 -5.64 -8.51
C VAL A 262 5.94 -5.61 -7.27
N GLY A 263 5.71 -4.62 -6.42
CA GLY A 263 6.19 -4.63 -5.05
C GLY A 263 5.18 -5.33 -4.15
N ILE A 264 5.67 -6.17 -3.25
CA ILE A 264 4.86 -6.87 -2.25
C ILE A 264 5.36 -6.48 -0.88
N TRP A 265 4.45 -5.99 -0.05
CA TRP A 265 4.70 -5.64 1.34
C TRP A 265 3.76 -6.39 2.26
N ARG A 266 4.24 -6.67 3.46
CA ARG A 266 3.46 -7.22 4.58
C ARG A 266 3.24 -6.13 5.61
N ARG A 267 2.00 -6.00 6.08
CA ARG A 267 1.69 -5.09 7.19
C ARG A 267 2.18 -5.69 8.50
N ILE A 268 2.99 -4.94 9.23
CA ILE A 268 3.45 -5.29 10.58
C ILE A 268 2.65 -4.55 11.64
N GLU A 269 2.70 -5.00 12.89
CA GLU A 269 2.21 -4.18 14.01
C GLU A 269 3.12 -2.97 14.18
N GLY A 270 2.53 -1.80 14.36
CA GLY A 270 3.25 -0.55 14.57
C GLY A 270 3.95 -0.56 15.92
N THR A 271 5.15 -1.14 15.98
CA THR A 271 6.22 -0.80 16.92
C THR A 271 7.54 -1.34 16.35
N ARG A 272 8.22 -0.54 15.51
CA ARG A 272 9.66 -0.70 15.31
C ARG A 272 10.37 0.50 15.90
N LYS A 273 10.33 0.61 17.24
CA LYS A 273 11.43 1.30 17.93
C LYS A 273 12.66 0.39 17.80
N ARG A 274 13.53 0.69 16.86
CA ARG A 274 14.93 0.27 16.89
C ARG A 274 15.78 1.51 17.00
#